data_AF-A0A1W1ZHT1-F1
#
_entry.id   AF-A0A1W1ZHT1-F1
#
_cell.length_a   1.000
_cell.length_b   1.000
_cell.length_c   1.000
_cell.angle_alpha   90.00
_cell.angle_beta   90.00
_cell.angle_gamma   90.00
#
_symmetry.space_group_name_H-M   'P 1'
#
loop_
_entity.id
_entity.type
_entity.pdbx_description
1 polymer ?
#
loop_
_entity_poly.entity_id
_entity_poly.type
_entity_poly.pdbx_seq_one_letter_code
_entity_poly.pdbx_strand_id
1 'polypeptide(L)'
;MHRQALVDAVRSVLTAIDAHAGNGPAPQPFEPDGSSALQALCGCFGLTSFERDVLVLAAAMEIDPTTAARCAAASGDPQRAFPTFSLALAAFPEPHWGALTPVAPLRRWRLIELDETGSLVNARLRIDERILHFLAGIPYLDTRLRGIVAPVPDPGDLPGSYAGLAARAAESWQRVDGRPHVELTGGDRETHREVAAAAAASAGLTLYVADGTDLPSHPTDRDAVGRLWERESVLLPAALLVETGTATQAVVDAFISPLDVPILVSNEDGGSADRRRHRFTVPALTSDEQYQLWSAELNGHATNGSRPVDDAELSGLVAQFSLPAHVIRDAGRAVRQEPGADVSRRAWQAGLAEARMVLDDLGNRIEPRATRDELVLPAQQRGVLAEIVAHVRQRGTVYQQWGFESVLRRGLGVTALFAGGSGTGKTLAAEVIAGELGLDLFVIDLSQVVSKYIGETEKNLRRVFDAAERGGAVLLFDEADALFGKRSEVKDSHDRYANLEVSYLLMRMEAYRGLAVLTTNMKKALDPAFLRRIRFVIDFPFPGATERAEIWRRVIPDRTPAEGLDMARLAQLTVAGGSIRNIALSAAFLAADEQSSLRMRHVLAAARTEYAKLDRKLTSGEVAGWE
;
A
#
# COMPACT_ATOMS: atom_id res chain seq x y z
N MET A 1 -0.64 -42.85 15.62
CA MET A 1 -1.81 -42.70 16.50
C MET A 1 -3.10 -42.49 15.67
N HIS A 2 -3.22 -41.42 14.86
CA HIS A 2 -4.43 -41.14 14.08
C HIS A 2 -4.89 -42.28 13.15
N ARG A 3 -3.97 -42.87 12.38
CA ARG A 3 -4.29 -44.01 11.50
C ARG A 3 -4.85 -45.23 12.24
N GLN A 4 -4.34 -45.53 13.43
CA GLN A 4 -4.79 -46.68 14.22
C GLN A 4 -6.23 -46.47 14.72
N ALA A 5 -6.50 -45.28 15.26
CA ALA A 5 -7.84 -44.91 15.72
C ALA A 5 -8.88 -44.95 14.56
N LEU A 6 -8.48 -44.53 13.36
CA LEU A 6 -9.35 -44.63 12.18
C LEU A 6 -9.62 -46.09 11.79
N VAL A 7 -8.61 -46.96 11.81
CA VAL A 7 -8.77 -48.39 11.52
C VAL A 7 -9.70 -49.06 12.55
N ASP A 8 -9.58 -48.71 13.82
CA ASP A 8 -10.43 -49.26 14.88
C ASP A 8 -11.89 -48.75 14.76
N ALA A 9 -12.08 -47.48 14.38
CA ALA A 9 -13.39 -46.94 14.05
C ALA A 9 -14.03 -47.67 12.85
N VAL A 10 -13.27 -47.88 11.77
CA VAL A 10 -13.71 -48.64 10.59
C VAL A 10 -14.12 -50.06 10.99
N ARG A 11 -13.34 -50.74 11.82
CA ARG A 11 -13.68 -52.09 12.30
C ARG A 11 -15.01 -52.12 13.06
N SER A 12 -15.25 -51.14 13.92
CA SER A 12 -16.52 -51.02 14.66
C SER A 12 -17.71 -50.82 13.72
N VAL A 13 -17.60 -49.87 12.78
CA VAL A 13 -18.65 -49.60 11.79
C VAL A 13 -18.94 -50.82 10.91
N LEU A 14 -17.90 -51.51 10.41
CA LEU A 14 -18.09 -52.72 9.61
C LEU A 14 -18.70 -53.87 10.42
N THR A 15 -18.46 -53.95 11.73
CA THR A 15 -19.12 -54.92 12.62
C THR A 15 -20.62 -54.63 12.73
N ALA A 16 -21.02 -53.36 12.82
CA ALA A 16 -22.45 -52.99 12.80
C ALA A 16 -23.13 -53.33 11.47
N ILE A 17 -22.42 -53.17 10.35
CA ILE A 17 -22.92 -53.55 9.02
C ILE A 17 -23.08 -55.08 8.90
N ASP A 18 -22.10 -55.85 9.38
CA ASP A 18 -22.20 -57.32 9.41
C ASP A 18 -23.37 -57.78 10.30
N ALA A 19 -23.57 -57.15 11.46
CA ALA A 19 -24.66 -57.45 12.36
C ALA A 19 -26.02 -57.18 11.71
N HIS A 20 -26.17 -56.08 10.98
CA HIS A 20 -27.37 -55.78 10.20
C HIS A 20 -27.64 -56.82 9.09
N ALA A 21 -26.58 -57.32 8.44
CA ALA A 21 -26.66 -58.39 7.45
C ALA A 21 -26.95 -59.79 8.05
N GLY A 22 -27.03 -59.91 9.39
CA GLY A 22 -27.22 -61.18 10.10
C GLY A 22 -25.95 -62.03 10.22
N ASN A 23 -24.77 -61.46 9.93
CA ASN A 23 -23.49 -62.16 9.78
C ASN A 23 -22.46 -61.84 10.88
N GLY A 24 -22.87 -61.21 11.99
CA GLY A 24 -21.94 -60.76 13.03
C GLY A 24 -22.53 -60.63 14.43
N PRO A 25 -21.69 -60.51 15.47
CA PRO A 25 -22.12 -60.25 16.84
C PRO A 25 -22.73 -58.84 16.95
N ALA A 26 -23.55 -58.62 17.99
CA ALA A 26 -24.12 -57.29 18.25
C ALA A 26 -23.00 -56.24 18.38
N PRO A 27 -23.15 -55.05 17.76
CA PRO A 27 -22.10 -54.04 17.75
C PRO A 27 -21.83 -53.52 19.17
N GLN A 28 -20.55 -53.40 19.53
CA GLN A 28 -20.14 -52.64 20.71
C GLN A 28 -19.95 -51.17 20.32
N PRO A 29 -20.44 -50.22 21.13
CA PRO A 29 -20.27 -48.79 20.86
C PRO A 29 -18.78 -48.44 20.85
N PHE A 30 -18.31 -47.86 19.75
CA PHE A 30 -16.96 -47.34 19.66
C PHE A 30 -16.89 -45.95 20.29
N GLU A 31 -16.13 -45.85 21.37
CA GLU A 31 -15.69 -44.60 21.94
C GLU A 31 -14.32 -44.24 21.36
N PRO A 32 -14.23 -43.20 20.51
CA PRO A 32 -12.97 -42.77 19.94
C PRO A 32 -12.02 -42.28 21.04
N ASP A 33 -10.76 -42.66 20.90
CA ASP A 33 -9.68 -42.22 21.79
C ASP A 33 -9.57 -40.68 21.72
N GLY A 34 -9.43 -40.03 22.88
CA GLY A 34 -9.61 -38.57 23.06
C GLY A 34 -8.64 -37.69 22.25
N SER A 35 -7.57 -38.26 21.69
CA SER A 35 -6.53 -37.59 20.91
C SER A 35 -6.55 -37.92 19.40
N SER A 36 -7.56 -38.66 18.92
CA SER A 36 -7.66 -39.06 17.51
C SER A 36 -8.12 -37.92 16.59
N ALA A 37 -7.74 -37.97 15.31
CA ALA A 37 -8.17 -36.97 14.31
C ALA A 37 -9.69 -37.03 14.08
N LEU A 38 -10.27 -38.23 14.19
CA LEU A 38 -11.71 -38.43 14.14
C LEU A 38 -12.43 -37.72 15.29
N GLN A 39 -11.92 -37.84 16.52
CA GLN A 39 -12.52 -37.15 17.67
C GLN A 39 -12.41 -35.63 17.55
N ALA A 40 -11.25 -35.13 17.11
CA ALA A 40 -11.07 -33.71 16.84
C ALA A 40 -12.09 -33.21 15.80
N LEU A 41 -12.23 -33.92 14.68
CA LEU A 41 -13.20 -33.58 13.63
C LEU A 41 -14.65 -33.59 14.16
N CYS A 42 -15.03 -34.61 14.92
CA CYS A 42 -16.36 -34.68 15.54
C CYS A 42 -16.62 -33.52 16.49
N GLY A 43 -15.67 -33.19 17.37
CA GLY A 43 -15.79 -32.07 18.30
C GLY A 43 -15.86 -30.72 17.60
N CYS A 44 -15.03 -30.52 16.58
CA CYS A 44 -14.95 -29.30 15.78
C CYS A 44 -16.25 -28.99 15.01
N PHE A 45 -16.88 -30.01 14.40
CA PHE A 45 -18.09 -29.81 13.59
C PHE A 45 -19.39 -30.23 14.30
N GLY A 46 -19.31 -30.64 15.57
CA GLY A 46 -20.46 -31.06 16.37
C GLY A 46 -21.17 -32.29 15.81
N LEU A 47 -20.42 -33.26 15.28
CA LEU A 47 -21.02 -34.47 14.69
C LEU A 47 -21.68 -35.34 15.76
N THR A 48 -22.88 -35.84 15.46
CA THR A 48 -23.51 -36.89 16.28
C THR A 48 -22.77 -38.22 16.14
N SER A 49 -23.05 -39.17 17.04
CA SER A 49 -22.60 -40.57 16.94
C SER A 49 -22.99 -41.17 15.58
N PHE A 50 -24.23 -40.96 15.16
CA PHE A 50 -24.75 -41.39 13.86
C PHE A 50 -23.99 -40.75 12.69
N GLU A 51 -23.81 -39.43 12.68
CA GLU A 51 -23.09 -38.72 11.62
C GLU A 51 -21.62 -39.14 11.52
N ARG A 52 -20.96 -39.34 12.67
CA ARG A 52 -19.60 -39.91 12.74
C ARG A 52 -19.55 -41.28 12.07
N ASP A 53 -20.48 -42.17 12.40
CA ASP A 53 -20.48 -43.54 11.87
C ASP A 53 -20.80 -43.55 10.36
N VAL A 54 -21.63 -42.62 9.87
CA VAL A 54 -21.83 -42.37 8.42
C VAL A 54 -20.52 -41.95 7.74
N LEU A 55 -19.79 -40.99 8.32
CA LEU A 55 -18.50 -40.54 7.79
C LEU A 55 -17.47 -41.68 7.78
N VAL A 56 -17.39 -42.46 8.85
CA VAL A 56 -16.47 -43.59 8.97
C VAL A 56 -16.83 -44.71 7.99
N LEU A 57 -18.12 -44.97 7.73
CA LEU A 57 -18.55 -45.92 6.69
C LEU A 57 -18.10 -45.47 5.30
N ALA A 58 -18.20 -44.17 5.00
CA ALA A 58 -17.71 -43.61 3.75
C ALA A 58 -16.17 -43.73 3.65
N ALA A 59 -15.44 -43.51 4.75
CA ALA A 59 -13.99 -43.72 4.82
C ALA A 59 -13.59 -45.20 4.66
N ALA A 60 -14.38 -46.12 5.23
CA ALA A 60 -14.13 -47.56 5.16
C ALA A 60 -14.06 -48.07 3.72
N MET A 61 -14.85 -47.47 2.81
CA MET A 61 -14.84 -47.81 1.39
C MET A 61 -13.47 -47.58 0.73
N GLU A 62 -12.70 -46.60 1.20
CA GLU A 62 -11.39 -46.24 0.66
C GLU A 62 -10.24 -46.96 1.40
N ILE A 63 -10.46 -47.42 2.64
CA ILE A 63 -9.41 -47.94 3.53
C ILE A 63 -9.45 -49.47 3.65
N ASP A 64 -10.65 -50.06 3.73
CA ASP A 64 -10.84 -51.50 3.93
C ASP A 64 -11.38 -52.17 2.66
N PRO A 65 -10.64 -53.15 2.08
CA PRO A 65 -11.02 -53.77 0.81
C PRO A 65 -12.28 -54.66 0.91
N THR A 66 -12.73 -55.01 2.11
CA THR A 66 -13.91 -55.86 2.33
C THR A 66 -15.22 -55.07 2.40
N THR A 67 -15.14 -53.74 2.54
CA THR A 67 -16.31 -52.85 2.70
C THR A 67 -17.35 -53.03 1.59
N ALA A 68 -16.92 -53.10 0.33
CA ALA A 68 -17.84 -53.24 -0.80
C ALA A 68 -18.70 -54.52 -0.73
N ALA A 69 -18.09 -55.66 -0.39
CA ALA A 69 -18.79 -56.93 -0.25
C ALA A 69 -19.75 -56.92 0.95
N ARG A 70 -19.36 -56.28 2.05
CA ARG A 70 -20.21 -56.12 3.25
C ARG A 70 -21.41 -55.22 2.98
N CYS A 71 -21.22 -54.10 2.28
CA CYS A 71 -22.32 -53.23 1.86
C CYS A 71 -23.31 -53.94 0.94
N ALA A 72 -22.83 -54.73 -0.03
CA ALA A 72 -23.69 -55.53 -0.91
C ALA A 72 -24.51 -56.56 -0.13
N ALA A 73 -23.88 -57.28 0.80
CA ALA A 73 -24.54 -58.26 1.66
C ALA A 73 -25.60 -57.61 2.58
N ALA A 74 -25.25 -56.53 3.25
CA ALA A 74 -26.14 -55.81 4.16
C ALA A 74 -27.31 -55.12 3.44
N SER A 75 -27.09 -54.66 2.20
CA SER A 75 -28.15 -54.05 1.38
C SER A 75 -29.07 -55.09 0.71
N GLY A 76 -28.69 -56.38 0.72
CA GLY A 76 -29.40 -57.44 0.01
C GLY A 76 -29.36 -57.31 -1.52
N ASP A 77 -28.44 -56.50 -2.06
CA ASP A 77 -28.34 -56.17 -3.49
C ASP A 77 -26.87 -56.15 -3.94
N PRO A 78 -26.43 -57.10 -4.79
CA PRO A 78 -25.06 -57.14 -5.30
C PRO A 78 -24.63 -55.87 -6.06
N GLN A 79 -25.57 -55.11 -6.62
CA GLN A 79 -25.28 -53.85 -7.31
C GLN A 79 -25.05 -52.68 -6.35
N ARG A 80 -25.38 -52.83 -5.05
CA ARG A 80 -25.19 -51.83 -4.00
C ARG A 80 -23.95 -52.12 -3.15
N ALA A 81 -22.84 -52.39 -3.81
CA ALA A 81 -21.54 -52.65 -3.18
C ALA A 81 -20.83 -51.37 -2.71
N PHE A 82 -21.56 -50.46 -2.06
CA PHE A 82 -21.05 -49.17 -1.61
C PHE A 82 -21.89 -48.60 -0.45
N PRO A 83 -21.32 -47.69 0.38
CA PRO A 83 -22.05 -46.99 1.42
C PRO A 83 -23.24 -46.19 0.88
N THR A 84 -24.41 -46.33 1.51
CA THR A 84 -25.62 -45.54 1.22
C THR A 84 -26.22 -45.02 2.52
N PHE A 85 -26.98 -43.92 2.44
CA PHE A 85 -27.64 -43.38 3.62
C PHE A 85 -28.77 -44.29 4.13
N SER A 86 -29.46 -45.00 3.24
CA SER A 86 -30.45 -46.02 3.62
C SER A 86 -29.84 -47.16 4.42
N LEU A 87 -28.64 -47.63 4.04
CA LEU A 87 -27.89 -48.62 4.82
C LEU A 87 -27.49 -48.07 6.19
N ALA A 88 -26.97 -46.85 6.25
CA ALA A 88 -26.59 -46.21 7.53
C ALA A 88 -27.80 -46.08 8.48
N LEU A 89 -28.96 -45.61 7.98
CA LEU A 89 -30.20 -45.50 8.76
C LEU A 89 -30.66 -46.84 9.36
N ALA A 90 -30.37 -47.95 8.67
CA ALA A 90 -30.79 -49.28 9.08
C ALA A 90 -29.78 -49.98 10.01
N ALA A 91 -28.50 -49.67 9.87
CA ALA A 91 -27.40 -50.38 10.55
C ALA A 91 -26.87 -49.66 11.81
N PHE A 92 -26.99 -48.34 11.91
CA PHE A 92 -26.39 -47.55 13.00
C PHE A 92 -27.41 -47.11 14.06
N PRO A 93 -26.96 -46.93 15.32
CA PRO A 93 -27.83 -46.45 16.40
C PRO A 93 -28.22 -44.98 16.21
N GLU A 94 -29.33 -44.59 16.84
CA GLU A 94 -29.86 -43.21 16.85
C GLU A 94 -29.98 -42.53 15.46
N PRO A 95 -30.55 -43.22 14.45
CA PRO A 95 -30.62 -42.69 13.09
C PRO A 95 -31.52 -41.45 13.02
N HIS A 96 -31.06 -40.41 12.31
CA HIS A 96 -31.87 -39.22 12.06
C HIS A 96 -31.74 -38.73 10.61
N TRP A 97 -32.89 -38.40 10.02
CA TRP A 97 -32.98 -37.88 8.65
C TRP A 97 -32.25 -36.55 8.45
N GLY A 98 -32.06 -35.78 9.54
CA GLY A 98 -31.37 -34.50 9.52
C GLY A 98 -29.92 -34.57 9.04
N ALA A 99 -29.25 -35.71 9.22
CA ALA A 99 -27.81 -35.89 8.95
C ALA A 99 -27.42 -35.58 7.50
N LEU A 100 -28.33 -35.79 6.55
CA LEU A 100 -28.08 -35.59 5.11
C LEU A 100 -28.72 -34.33 4.54
N THR A 101 -29.21 -33.42 5.39
CA THR A 101 -29.70 -32.12 4.94
C THR A 101 -28.53 -31.24 4.47
N PRO A 102 -28.72 -30.32 3.48
CA PRO A 102 -27.64 -29.45 3.01
C PRO A 102 -27.03 -28.52 4.08
N VAL A 103 -27.72 -28.35 5.21
CA VAL A 103 -27.31 -27.52 6.34
C VAL A 103 -26.67 -28.32 7.47
N ALA A 104 -26.81 -29.65 7.48
CA ALA A 104 -26.20 -30.52 8.48
C ALA A 104 -24.68 -30.67 8.23
N PRO A 105 -23.88 -30.93 9.29
CA PRO A 105 -22.43 -30.89 9.22
C PRO A 105 -21.82 -31.72 8.07
N LEU A 106 -22.32 -32.94 7.83
CA LEU A 106 -21.80 -33.84 6.80
C LEU A 106 -21.78 -33.23 5.40
N ARG A 107 -22.83 -32.49 5.02
CA ARG A 107 -22.95 -31.84 3.71
C ARG A 107 -22.55 -30.37 3.73
N ARG A 108 -22.87 -29.65 4.81
CA ARG A 108 -22.53 -28.22 4.96
C ARG A 108 -21.02 -28.02 4.82
N TRP A 109 -20.24 -28.87 5.49
CA TRP A 109 -18.77 -28.81 5.49
C TRP A 109 -18.13 -29.71 4.45
N ARG A 110 -18.93 -30.30 3.53
CA ARG A 110 -18.44 -31.25 2.52
C ARG A 110 -17.52 -32.32 3.13
N LEU A 111 -17.98 -32.95 4.21
CA LEU A 111 -17.25 -34.09 4.80
C LEU A 111 -17.46 -35.35 3.97
N ILE A 112 -18.64 -35.42 3.34
CA ILE A 112 -19.01 -36.43 2.36
C ILE A 112 -19.57 -35.78 1.10
N GLU A 113 -19.45 -36.51 0.00
CA GLU A 113 -20.05 -36.20 -1.29
C GLU A 113 -21.08 -37.26 -1.65
N LEU A 114 -22.12 -36.85 -2.37
CA LEU A 114 -23.18 -37.70 -2.87
C LEU A 114 -23.02 -37.82 -4.38
N ASP A 115 -23.01 -39.05 -4.89
CA ASP A 115 -23.04 -39.27 -6.33
C ASP A 115 -24.41 -38.87 -6.90
N GLU A 116 -24.43 -38.12 -8.00
CA GLU A 116 -25.65 -37.47 -8.53
C GLU A 116 -26.63 -38.46 -9.16
N THR A 117 -26.23 -39.72 -9.33
CA THR A 117 -27.03 -40.75 -9.99
C THR A 117 -27.95 -41.48 -9.00
N GLY A 118 -29.10 -40.89 -8.67
CA GLY A 118 -30.21 -41.61 -8.02
C GLY A 118 -30.98 -40.86 -6.94
N SER A 119 -31.77 -41.62 -6.15
CA SER A 119 -32.51 -41.10 -5.00
C SER A 119 -31.55 -40.76 -3.86
N LEU A 120 -31.80 -39.64 -3.16
CA LEU A 120 -30.94 -39.11 -2.09
C LEU A 120 -30.47 -40.15 -1.07
N VAL A 121 -31.35 -41.08 -0.67
CA VAL A 121 -31.01 -42.11 0.34
C VAL A 121 -30.20 -43.29 -0.21
N ASN A 122 -30.30 -43.54 -1.52
CA ASN A 122 -29.63 -44.66 -2.20
C ASN A 122 -28.41 -44.20 -3.00
N ALA A 123 -28.16 -42.89 -3.06
CA ALA A 123 -26.95 -42.33 -3.63
C ALA A 123 -25.72 -42.87 -2.91
N ARG A 124 -24.65 -43.09 -3.67
CA ARG A 124 -23.36 -43.52 -3.14
C ARG A 124 -22.79 -42.40 -2.27
N LEU A 125 -22.48 -42.72 -1.01
CA LEU A 125 -21.76 -41.84 -0.10
C LEU A 125 -20.25 -42.00 -0.35
N ARG A 126 -19.57 -40.89 -0.59
CA ARG A 126 -18.11 -40.83 -0.72
C ARG A 126 -17.56 -39.89 0.34
N ILE A 127 -16.42 -40.24 0.93
CA ILE A 127 -15.71 -39.30 1.79
C ILE A 127 -14.99 -38.26 0.92
N ASP A 128 -14.95 -37.00 1.36
CA ASP A 128 -14.14 -35.98 0.71
C ASP A 128 -12.64 -36.29 0.89
N GLU A 129 -11.86 -36.19 -0.19
CA GLU A 129 -10.44 -36.57 -0.21
C GLU A 129 -9.62 -35.84 0.86
N ARG A 130 -9.89 -34.53 1.05
CA ARG A 130 -9.19 -33.70 2.03
C ARG A 130 -9.49 -34.15 3.46
N ILE A 131 -10.70 -34.63 3.71
CA ILE A 131 -11.13 -35.15 5.02
C ILE A 131 -10.55 -36.55 5.28
N LEU A 132 -10.50 -37.41 4.26
CA LEU A 132 -9.84 -38.71 4.37
C LEU A 132 -8.36 -38.55 4.77
N HIS A 133 -7.63 -37.66 4.11
CA HIS A 133 -6.24 -37.38 4.45
C HIS A 133 -6.07 -36.74 5.83
N PHE A 134 -7.01 -35.89 6.27
CA PHE A 134 -7.03 -35.38 7.65
C PHE A 134 -7.12 -36.53 8.66
N LEU A 135 -8.08 -37.44 8.47
CA LEU A 135 -8.26 -38.60 9.35
C LEU A 135 -7.05 -39.54 9.33
N ALA A 136 -6.35 -39.63 8.19
CA ALA A 136 -5.09 -40.37 8.07
C ALA A 136 -3.89 -39.68 8.74
N GLY A 137 -4.04 -38.42 9.19
CA GLY A 137 -2.99 -37.62 9.83
C GLY A 137 -2.04 -36.94 8.85
N ILE A 138 -2.50 -36.60 7.65
CA ILE A 138 -1.72 -35.91 6.61
C ILE A 138 -2.27 -34.48 6.47
N PRO A 139 -1.63 -33.46 7.10
CA PRO A 139 -2.11 -32.09 7.06
C PRO A 139 -1.68 -31.39 5.76
N TYR A 140 -2.62 -30.78 5.05
CA TYR A 140 -2.37 -29.84 3.97
C TYR A 140 -3.61 -28.95 3.78
N LEU A 141 -3.47 -27.80 3.13
CA LEU A 141 -4.61 -26.95 2.77
C LEU A 141 -5.37 -27.53 1.57
N ASP A 142 -6.70 -27.53 1.62
CA ASP A 142 -7.54 -27.99 0.50
C ASP A 142 -7.10 -27.39 -0.85
N THR A 143 -6.93 -28.26 -1.85
CA THR A 143 -6.44 -27.87 -3.17
C THR A 143 -7.40 -26.96 -3.93
N ARG A 144 -8.70 -26.96 -3.59
CA ARG A 144 -9.72 -26.07 -4.14
C ARG A 144 -9.54 -24.61 -3.70
N LEU A 145 -8.75 -24.36 -2.65
CA LEU A 145 -8.38 -23.02 -2.21
C LEU A 145 -7.06 -22.53 -2.86
N ARG A 146 -6.34 -23.40 -3.58
CA ARG A 146 -5.12 -22.98 -4.29
C ARG A 146 -5.46 -21.96 -5.36
N GLY A 147 -4.65 -20.90 -5.42
CA GLY A 147 -4.86 -19.77 -6.33
C GLY A 147 -5.83 -18.71 -5.80
N ILE A 148 -6.53 -18.97 -4.69
CA ILE A 148 -7.32 -17.96 -3.98
C ILE A 148 -6.60 -17.55 -2.70
N VAL A 149 -6.01 -18.51 -1.98
CA VAL A 149 -5.24 -18.25 -0.77
C VAL A 149 -3.80 -18.72 -0.89
N ALA A 150 -2.88 -17.99 -0.27
CA ALA A 150 -1.46 -18.33 -0.19
C ALA A 150 -0.96 -18.20 1.26
N PRO A 151 -0.03 -19.07 1.71
CA PRO A 151 0.55 -18.93 3.04
C PRO A 151 1.42 -17.67 3.12
N VAL A 152 1.34 -16.95 4.24
CA VAL A 152 2.21 -15.80 4.54
C VAL A 152 3.34 -16.28 5.45
N PRO A 153 4.61 -16.01 5.12
CA PRO A 153 5.73 -16.39 5.98
C PRO A 153 5.71 -15.61 7.29
N ASP A 154 6.32 -16.17 8.33
CA ASP A 154 6.57 -15.46 9.58
C ASP A 154 7.52 -14.28 9.31
N PRO A 155 7.14 -13.03 9.65
CA PRO A 155 7.98 -11.85 9.44
C PRO A 155 9.24 -11.84 10.32
N GLY A 156 9.34 -12.71 11.33
CA GLY A 156 10.44 -12.71 12.29
C GLY A 156 10.34 -11.52 13.25
N ASP A 157 11.48 -10.88 13.55
CA ASP A 157 11.54 -9.80 14.53
C ASP A 157 10.84 -8.53 14.03
N LEU A 158 9.76 -8.16 14.71
CA LEU A 158 8.99 -6.95 14.45
C LEU A 158 9.44 -5.77 15.32
N PRO A 159 9.36 -4.53 14.81
CA PRO A 159 9.44 -3.32 15.63
C PRO A 159 8.40 -3.35 16.76
N GLY A 160 8.74 -2.76 17.91
CA GLY A 160 7.91 -2.82 19.13
C GLY A 160 6.48 -2.32 18.93
N SER A 161 6.29 -1.27 18.13
CA SER A 161 4.99 -0.72 17.77
C SER A 161 4.15 -1.70 16.97
N TYR A 162 4.76 -2.45 16.05
CA TYR A 162 4.09 -3.47 15.25
C TYR A 162 3.81 -4.72 16.07
N ALA A 163 4.76 -5.16 16.88
CA ALA A 163 4.57 -6.29 17.80
C ALA A 163 3.44 -6.01 18.81
N GLY A 164 3.39 -4.81 19.40
CA GLY A 164 2.31 -4.41 20.29
C GLY A 164 0.94 -4.34 19.61
N LEU A 165 0.90 -3.93 18.33
CA LEU A 165 -0.32 -3.95 17.53
C LEU A 165 -0.79 -5.37 17.22
N ALA A 166 0.15 -6.24 16.81
CA ALA A 166 -0.10 -7.65 16.52
C ALA A 166 -0.63 -8.39 17.76
N ALA A 167 -0.05 -8.15 18.94
CA ALA A 167 -0.53 -8.73 20.20
C ALA A 167 -1.98 -8.30 20.50
N ARG A 168 -2.30 -7.01 20.36
CA ARG A 168 -3.67 -6.49 20.57
C ARG A 168 -4.68 -7.05 19.55
N ALA A 169 -4.24 -7.27 18.31
CA ALA A 169 -5.06 -7.91 17.28
C ALA A 169 -5.31 -9.38 17.65
N ALA A 170 -4.29 -10.12 18.08
CA ALA A 170 -4.42 -11.50 18.53
C ALA A 170 -5.34 -11.64 19.75
N GLU A 171 -5.21 -10.76 20.74
CA GLU A 171 -6.11 -10.71 21.91
C GLU A 171 -7.58 -10.49 21.50
N SER A 172 -7.83 -9.76 20.41
CA SER A 172 -9.20 -9.51 19.95
C SER A 172 -9.90 -10.77 19.45
N TRP A 173 -9.16 -11.75 18.92
CA TRP A 173 -9.71 -13.05 18.52
C TRP A 173 -10.10 -13.93 19.71
N GLN A 174 -9.52 -13.68 20.89
CA GLN A 174 -9.79 -14.47 22.10
C GLN A 174 -11.00 -13.95 22.89
N ARG A 175 -11.57 -12.79 22.51
CA ARG A 175 -12.74 -12.24 23.19
C ARG A 175 -13.99 -13.03 22.84
N VAL A 176 -14.76 -13.39 23.87
CA VAL A 176 -16.02 -14.16 23.75
C VAL A 176 -17.14 -13.33 23.12
N ASP A 177 -17.10 -12.00 23.28
CA ASP A 177 -18.13 -11.08 22.78
C ASP A 177 -17.70 -10.39 21.49
N GLY A 178 -17.87 -11.08 20.36
CA GLY A 178 -17.66 -10.49 19.02
C GLY A 178 -17.30 -11.53 17.96
N ARG A 179 -17.35 -11.10 16.69
CA ARG A 179 -16.73 -11.88 15.62
C ARG A 179 -15.22 -11.69 15.68
N PRO A 180 -14.40 -12.73 15.43
CA PRO A 180 -12.94 -12.64 15.44
C PRO A 180 -12.42 -11.94 14.16
N HIS A 181 -12.97 -10.76 13.85
CA HIS A 181 -12.67 -10.00 12.64
C HIS A 181 -11.93 -8.71 13.01
N VAL A 182 -10.75 -8.56 12.43
CA VAL A 182 -9.84 -7.43 12.62
C VAL A 182 -9.77 -6.62 11.32
N GLU A 183 -9.71 -5.29 11.42
CA GLU A 183 -9.43 -4.42 10.27
C GLU A 183 -8.13 -3.66 10.54
N LEU A 184 -7.15 -3.82 9.65
CA LEU A 184 -5.91 -3.04 9.62
C LEU A 184 -6.07 -1.88 8.63
N THR A 185 -5.70 -0.69 9.09
CA THR A 185 -5.83 0.57 8.34
C THR A 185 -4.55 1.39 8.44
N GLY A 186 -4.25 2.20 7.42
CA GLY A 186 -3.02 2.99 7.37
C GLY A 186 -1.76 2.13 7.13
N GLY A 187 -0.65 2.76 6.75
CA GLY A 187 0.50 2.00 6.26
C GLY A 187 0.22 1.31 4.91
N ASP A 188 1.13 0.44 4.48
CA ASP A 188 1.03 -0.32 3.23
C ASP A 188 0.65 -1.79 3.46
N ARG A 189 0.31 -2.46 2.35
CA ARG A 189 -0.07 -3.88 2.30
C ARG A 189 0.96 -4.82 2.92
N GLU A 190 2.25 -4.59 2.67
CA GLU A 190 3.29 -5.50 3.16
C GLU A 190 3.43 -5.38 4.68
N THR A 191 3.34 -4.16 5.21
CA THR A 191 3.27 -3.92 6.65
C THR A 191 2.02 -4.54 7.28
N HIS A 192 0.87 -4.50 6.60
CA HIS A 192 -0.32 -5.24 7.04
C HIS A 192 -0.08 -6.75 7.12
N ARG A 193 0.61 -7.34 6.13
CA ARG A 193 0.98 -8.77 6.14
C ARG A 193 1.89 -9.10 7.32
N GLU A 194 2.92 -8.31 7.58
CA GLU A 194 3.83 -8.53 8.72
C GLU A 194 3.07 -8.49 10.06
N VAL A 195 2.26 -7.47 10.29
CA VAL A 195 1.45 -7.34 11.52
C VAL A 195 0.45 -8.49 11.65
N ALA A 196 -0.23 -8.85 10.56
CA ALA A 196 -1.20 -9.94 10.54
C ALA A 196 -0.55 -11.30 10.82
N ALA A 197 0.64 -11.54 10.25
CA ALA A 197 1.35 -12.80 10.39
C ALA A 197 1.82 -13.00 11.84
N ALA A 198 2.34 -11.94 12.47
CA ALA A 198 2.70 -11.99 13.89
C ALA A 198 1.48 -12.08 14.83
N ALA A 199 0.34 -11.48 14.46
CA ALA A 199 -0.90 -11.65 15.22
C ALA A 199 -1.36 -13.12 15.16
N ALA A 200 -1.35 -13.72 13.97
CA ALA A 200 -1.63 -15.14 13.77
C ALA A 200 -0.67 -16.02 14.60
N ALA A 201 0.63 -15.80 14.48
CA ALA A 201 1.64 -16.54 15.24
C ALA A 201 1.45 -16.43 16.76
N SER A 202 1.13 -15.23 17.27
CA SER A 202 0.85 -15.01 18.71
C SER A 202 -0.40 -15.75 19.19
N ALA A 203 -1.35 -16.03 18.30
CA ALA A 203 -2.52 -16.86 18.56
C ALA A 203 -2.30 -18.37 18.27
N GLY A 204 -1.09 -18.77 17.87
CA GLY A 204 -0.77 -20.14 17.47
C GLY A 204 -1.34 -20.54 16.10
N LEU A 205 -1.68 -19.57 15.25
CA LEU A 205 -2.28 -19.75 13.93
C LEU A 205 -1.25 -19.49 12.81
N THR A 206 -1.42 -20.18 11.68
CA THR A 206 -0.73 -19.90 10.42
C THR A 206 -1.54 -18.89 9.61
N LEU A 207 -0.92 -17.80 9.15
CA LEU A 207 -1.60 -16.83 8.31
C LEU A 207 -1.62 -17.28 6.85
N TYR A 208 -2.79 -17.15 6.22
CA TYR A 208 -2.95 -17.18 4.78
C TYR A 208 -3.46 -15.82 4.30
N VAL A 209 -3.14 -15.44 3.07
CA VAL A 209 -3.61 -14.22 2.42
C VAL A 209 -4.45 -14.54 1.20
N ALA A 210 -5.53 -13.79 0.99
CA ALA A 210 -6.33 -13.76 -0.23
C ALA A 210 -6.38 -12.33 -0.78
N ASP A 211 -6.11 -12.15 -2.07
CA ASP A 211 -6.42 -10.89 -2.74
C ASP A 211 -7.93 -10.83 -3.00
N GLY A 212 -8.56 -9.71 -2.67
CA GLY A 212 -10.00 -9.51 -2.86
C GLY A 212 -10.45 -9.66 -4.32
N THR A 213 -9.53 -9.50 -5.28
CA THR A 213 -9.80 -9.69 -6.72
C THR A 213 -9.89 -11.17 -7.12
N ASP A 214 -9.28 -12.08 -6.35
CA ASP A 214 -9.36 -13.53 -6.56
C ASP A 214 -10.61 -14.15 -5.91
N LEU A 215 -11.38 -13.37 -5.13
CA LEU A 215 -12.62 -13.82 -4.51
C LEU A 215 -13.74 -13.93 -5.56
N PRO A 216 -14.53 -15.03 -5.56
CA PRO A 216 -15.64 -15.17 -6.50
C PRO A 216 -16.69 -14.07 -6.35
N SER A 217 -17.07 -13.47 -7.48
CA SER A 217 -18.12 -12.44 -7.53
C SER A 217 -19.52 -13.03 -7.36
N HIS A 218 -19.76 -14.24 -7.88
CA HIS A 218 -21.05 -14.91 -7.80
C HIS A 218 -21.34 -15.41 -6.37
N PRO A 219 -22.52 -15.13 -5.79
CA PRO A 219 -22.81 -15.46 -4.38
C PRO A 219 -22.66 -16.94 -4.03
N THR A 220 -23.04 -17.85 -4.93
CA THR A 220 -22.97 -19.30 -4.70
C THR A 220 -21.53 -19.79 -4.61
N ASP A 221 -20.66 -19.30 -5.49
CA ASP A 221 -19.24 -19.70 -5.50
C ASP A 221 -18.52 -19.10 -4.30
N ARG A 222 -18.87 -17.86 -3.93
CA ARG A 222 -18.35 -17.20 -2.73
C ARG A 222 -18.73 -17.92 -1.45
N ASP A 223 -19.98 -18.38 -1.31
CA ASP A 223 -20.42 -19.22 -0.18
C ASP A 223 -19.67 -20.56 -0.16
N ALA A 224 -19.44 -21.18 -1.32
CA ALA A 224 -18.68 -22.42 -1.42
C ALA A 224 -17.22 -22.25 -0.96
N VAL A 225 -16.53 -21.19 -1.41
CA VAL A 225 -15.16 -20.87 -0.97
C VAL A 225 -15.12 -20.51 0.51
N GLY A 226 -16.10 -19.72 1.00
CA GLY A 226 -16.19 -19.34 2.40
C GLY A 226 -16.33 -20.56 3.32
N ARG A 227 -17.18 -21.52 2.97
CA ARG A 227 -17.33 -22.77 3.74
C ARG A 227 -16.08 -23.64 3.70
N LEU A 228 -15.38 -23.70 2.57
CA LEU A 228 -14.10 -24.42 2.49
C LEU A 228 -13.07 -23.77 3.41
N TRP A 229 -12.96 -22.44 3.39
CA TRP A 229 -12.04 -21.72 4.26
C TRP A 229 -12.38 -21.90 5.75
N GLU A 230 -13.65 -21.77 6.12
CA GLU A 230 -14.12 -21.97 7.50
C GLU A 230 -13.81 -23.39 7.99
N ARG A 231 -14.06 -24.40 7.14
CA ARG A 231 -13.67 -25.78 7.43
C ARG A 231 -12.17 -25.95 7.62
N GLU A 232 -11.35 -25.38 6.74
CA GLU A 232 -9.90 -25.48 6.86
C GLU A 232 -9.36 -24.73 8.08
N SER A 233 -9.96 -23.60 8.48
CA SER A 233 -9.60 -22.83 9.68
C SER A 233 -9.96 -23.55 10.99
N VAL A 234 -10.92 -24.48 10.91
CA VAL A 234 -11.29 -25.36 12.02
C VAL A 234 -10.38 -26.59 12.08
N LEU A 235 -10.00 -27.14 10.93
CA LEU A 235 -9.14 -28.33 10.83
C LEU A 235 -7.64 -28.03 11.01
N LEU A 236 -7.22 -26.82 10.65
CA LEU A 236 -5.86 -26.32 10.75
C LEU A 236 -5.89 -25.07 11.64
N PRO A 237 -4.86 -24.83 12.47
CA PRO A 237 -4.75 -23.57 13.18
C PRO A 237 -4.41 -22.47 12.17
N ALA A 238 -5.42 -21.84 11.56
CA ALA A 238 -5.23 -20.90 10.46
C ALA A 238 -6.07 -19.62 10.62
N ALA A 239 -5.53 -18.52 10.12
CA ALA A 239 -6.21 -17.22 10.00
C ALA A 239 -6.12 -16.73 8.55
N LEU A 240 -7.07 -15.87 8.14
CA LEU A 240 -7.08 -15.28 6.80
C LEU A 240 -6.87 -13.77 6.85
N LEU A 241 -5.92 -13.28 6.07
CA LEU A 241 -5.83 -11.87 5.68
C LEU A 241 -6.51 -11.70 4.31
N VAL A 242 -7.50 -10.81 4.23
CA VAL A 242 -8.13 -10.42 2.96
C VAL A 242 -7.68 -9.02 2.59
N GLU A 243 -7.04 -8.87 1.43
CA GLU A 243 -6.56 -7.58 0.93
C GLU A 243 -7.61 -6.94 0.02
N THR A 244 -8.12 -5.76 0.38
CA THR A 244 -9.24 -5.15 -0.36
C THR A 244 -8.86 -4.66 -1.76
N GLY A 245 -7.58 -4.37 -2.02
CA GLY A 245 -7.04 -4.04 -3.35
C GLY A 245 -7.93 -3.08 -4.16
N THR A 246 -8.13 -3.40 -5.45
CA THR A 246 -9.11 -2.75 -6.33
C THR A 246 -10.49 -3.42 -6.29
N ALA A 247 -10.65 -4.47 -5.49
CA ALA A 247 -11.89 -5.21 -5.40
C ALA A 247 -13.00 -4.35 -4.80
N THR A 248 -14.25 -4.65 -5.17
CA THR A 248 -15.38 -3.95 -4.56
C THR A 248 -15.50 -4.36 -3.10
N GLN A 249 -15.44 -3.38 -2.19
CA GLN A 249 -15.60 -3.60 -0.74
C GLN A 249 -16.81 -4.48 -0.40
N ALA A 250 -17.91 -4.35 -1.15
CA ALA A 250 -19.11 -5.16 -1.00
C ALA A 250 -18.88 -6.67 -1.20
N VAL A 251 -17.97 -7.08 -2.10
CA VAL A 251 -17.64 -8.49 -2.35
C VAL A 251 -16.86 -9.06 -1.17
N VAL A 252 -15.87 -8.32 -0.69
CA VAL A 252 -15.06 -8.69 0.49
C VAL A 252 -15.95 -8.78 1.73
N ASP A 253 -16.81 -7.80 1.96
CA ASP A 253 -17.72 -7.80 3.11
C ASP A 253 -18.73 -8.96 3.02
N ALA A 254 -19.25 -9.26 1.83
CA ALA A 254 -20.15 -10.40 1.62
C ALA A 254 -19.46 -11.76 1.78
N PHE A 255 -18.14 -11.84 1.55
CA PHE A 255 -17.34 -13.05 1.80
C PHE A 255 -17.08 -13.26 3.29
N ILE A 256 -16.74 -12.19 4.02
CA ILE A 256 -16.30 -12.24 5.42
C ILE A 256 -17.47 -12.33 6.39
N SER A 257 -18.58 -11.62 6.10
CA SER A 257 -19.73 -11.55 7.00
C SER A 257 -20.35 -12.90 7.42
N PRO A 258 -20.38 -13.97 6.61
CA PRO A 258 -20.88 -15.26 7.07
C PRO A 258 -19.87 -16.11 7.88
N LEU A 259 -18.61 -15.71 7.98
CA LEU A 259 -17.53 -16.53 8.53
C LEU A 259 -17.30 -16.26 10.02
N ASP A 260 -17.30 -17.31 10.85
CA ASP A 260 -17.05 -17.22 12.29
C ASP A 260 -15.64 -17.73 12.66
N VAL A 261 -14.64 -17.37 11.86
CA VAL A 261 -13.23 -17.75 12.02
C VAL A 261 -12.30 -16.53 12.03
N PRO A 262 -11.07 -16.64 12.57
CA PRO A 262 -10.12 -15.53 12.63
C PRO A 262 -9.81 -14.93 11.25
N ILE A 263 -10.22 -13.68 11.05
CA ILE A 263 -10.04 -12.93 9.80
C ILE A 263 -9.43 -11.57 10.09
N LEU A 264 -8.49 -11.14 9.27
CA LEU A 264 -8.02 -9.76 9.15
C LEU A 264 -8.40 -9.20 7.79
N VAL A 265 -8.68 -7.92 7.74
CA VAL A 265 -8.92 -7.17 6.51
C VAL A 265 -7.89 -6.07 6.40
N SER A 266 -7.12 -6.06 5.31
CA SER A 266 -6.19 -4.98 4.97
C SER A 266 -6.94 -3.94 4.15
N ASN A 267 -7.11 -2.74 4.71
CA ASN A 267 -7.80 -1.61 4.07
C ASN A 267 -6.94 -0.35 4.12
N GLU A 268 -6.21 -0.08 3.04
CA GLU A 268 -5.29 1.07 2.93
C GLU A 268 -6.03 2.42 2.93
N ASP A 269 -7.23 2.47 2.34
CA ASP A 269 -7.96 3.72 2.07
C ASP A 269 -8.85 4.20 3.23
N GLY A 270 -8.90 3.45 4.35
CA GLY A 270 -9.63 3.85 5.56
C GLY A 270 -11.14 4.05 5.35
N GLY A 271 -11.73 3.32 4.40
CA GLY A 271 -13.14 3.41 4.02
C GLY A 271 -14.15 3.17 5.17
N SER A 272 -15.44 3.31 4.85
CA SER A 272 -16.54 3.16 5.81
C SER A 272 -16.46 1.81 6.52
N ALA A 273 -16.22 1.86 7.84
CA ALA A 273 -16.09 0.69 8.68
C ALA A 273 -17.39 -0.12 8.72
N ASP A 274 -17.29 -1.43 8.58
CA ASP A 274 -18.27 -2.29 9.25
C ASP A 274 -18.05 -2.13 10.76
N ARG A 275 -19.06 -1.59 11.46
CA ARG A 275 -19.02 -1.34 12.92
C ARG A 275 -18.80 -2.61 13.75
N ARG A 276 -18.84 -3.78 13.11
CA ARG A 276 -18.64 -5.10 13.73
C ARG A 276 -17.18 -5.57 13.76
N ARG A 277 -16.22 -4.84 13.18
CA ARG A 277 -14.79 -5.21 13.17
C ARG A 277 -13.98 -4.42 14.19
N HIS A 278 -12.99 -5.07 14.80
CA HIS A 278 -12.01 -4.38 15.63
C HIS A 278 -10.98 -3.69 14.74
N ARG A 279 -11.05 -2.36 14.67
CA ARG A 279 -10.16 -1.55 13.84
C ARG A 279 -8.88 -1.19 14.58
N PHE A 280 -7.76 -1.46 13.93
CA PHE A 280 -6.43 -1.04 14.34
C PHE A 280 -5.79 -0.23 13.22
N THR A 281 -5.20 0.91 13.58
CA THR A 281 -4.43 1.72 12.64
C THR A 281 -2.95 1.42 12.83
N VAL A 282 -2.28 1.01 11.75
CA VAL A 282 -0.84 0.77 11.76
C VAL A 282 -0.11 2.10 11.92
N PRO A 283 0.68 2.27 12.98
CA PRO A 283 1.43 3.51 13.20
C PRO A 283 2.62 3.60 12.24
N ALA A 284 3.09 4.82 11.97
CA ALA A 284 4.43 5.00 11.43
C ALA A 284 5.47 4.56 12.48
N LEU A 285 6.61 4.04 12.02
CA LEU A 285 7.71 3.70 12.94
C LEU A 285 8.24 4.94 13.63
N THR A 286 8.49 4.82 14.93
CA THR A 286 9.16 5.87 15.69
C THR A 286 10.59 6.07 15.20
N SER A 287 11.16 7.25 15.45
CA SER A 287 12.55 7.54 15.08
C SER A 287 13.52 6.52 15.72
N ASP A 288 13.27 6.13 16.97
CA ASP A 288 14.09 5.16 17.68
C ASP A 288 14.00 3.77 17.03
N GLU A 289 12.82 3.31 16.65
CA GLU A 289 12.64 2.03 15.96
C GLU A 289 13.32 2.03 14.59
N GLN A 290 13.17 3.10 13.81
CA GLN A 290 13.86 3.22 12.52
C GLN A 290 15.38 3.23 12.70
N TYR A 291 15.88 3.93 13.71
CA TYR A 291 17.31 3.95 14.04
C TYR A 291 17.81 2.55 14.37
N GLN A 292 17.10 1.81 15.23
CA GLN A 292 17.47 0.44 15.60
C GLN A 292 17.44 -0.50 14.40
N LEU A 293 16.43 -0.41 13.53
CA LEU A 293 16.36 -1.21 12.30
C LEU A 293 17.52 -0.90 11.35
N TRP A 294 17.78 0.37 11.07
CA TRP A 294 18.90 0.76 10.21
C TRP A 294 20.24 0.32 10.79
N SER A 295 20.44 0.48 12.11
CA SER A 295 21.64 0.01 12.80
C SER A 295 21.79 -1.51 12.70
N ALA A 296 20.72 -2.28 12.90
CA ALA A 296 20.75 -3.74 12.78
C ALA A 296 21.07 -4.20 11.34
N GLU A 297 20.48 -3.55 10.34
CA GLU A 297 20.65 -3.92 8.93
C GLU A 297 22.00 -3.51 8.36
N LEU A 298 22.53 -2.33 8.73
CA LEU A 298 23.77 -1.77 8.17
C LEU A 298 25.01 -2.08 9.03
N ASN A 299 24.87 -2.10 10.36
CA ASN A 299 25.99 -2.30 11.30
C ASN A 299 25.96 -3.68 11.98
N GLY A 300 24.80 -4.32 12.12
CA GLY A 300 24.65 -5.63 12.78
C GLY A 300 25.25 -6.80 12.00
N HIS A 301 25.46 -6.63 10.70
CA HIS A 301 26.12 -7.60 9.84
C HIS A 301 27.43 -6.98 9.35
N ALA A 302 28.57 -7.41 9.90
CA ALA A 302 29.89 -6.96 9.46
C ALA A 302 30.03 -7.17 7.95
N THR A 303 29.81 -6.11 7.17
CA THR A 303 29.99 -6.13 5.73
C THR A 303 31.49 -6.27 5.47
N ASN A 304 31.90 -7.37 4.85
CA ASN A 304 33.30 -7.61 4.50
C ASN A 304 33.83 -6.45 3.64
N GLY A 305 34.47 -5.47 4.28
CA GLY A 305 35.21 -4.38 3.64
C GLY A 305 34.59 -2.98 3.66
N SER A 306 33.38 -2.76 4.19
CA SER A 306 32.78 -1.42 4.26
C SER A 306 32.89 -0.79 5.66
N ARG A 307 33.06 0.53 5.72
CA ARG A 307 33.07 1.29 6.99
C ARG A 307 31.67 1.19 7.64
N PRO A 308 31.56 0.94 8.95
CA PRO A 308 30.28 1.05 9.66
C PRO A 308 29.73 2.48 9.53
N VAL A 309 28.42 2.58 9.34
CA VAL A 309 27.73 3.87 9.23
C VAL A 309 27.70 4.51 10.62
N ASP A 310 28.08 5.78 10.71
CA ASP A 310 28.10 6.48 11.99
C ASP A 310 26.71 6.98 12.42
N ASP A 311 26.59 7.31 13.71
CA ASP A 311 25.32 7.73 14.32
C ASP A 311 24.75 9.00 13.66
N ALA A 312 25.60 9.87 13.10
CA ALA A 312 25.17 11.11 12.45
C ALA A 312 24.53 10.82 11.08
N GLU A 313 25.11 9.90 10.31
CA GLU A 313 24.56 9.41 9.04
C GLU A 313 23.22 8.70 9.25
N LEU A 314 23.12 7.81 10.25
CA LEU A 314 21.88 7.13 10.61
C LEU A 314 20.80 8.11 11.07
N SER A 315 21.16 9.07 11.93
CA SER A 315 20.25 10.12 12.37
C SER A 315 19.77 10.98 11.20
N GLY A 316 20.63 11.22 10.20
CA GLY A 316 20.26 11.91 8.96
C GLY A 316 19.19 11.17 8.16
N LEU A 317 19.31 9.85 8.02
CA LEU A 317 18.32 9.00 7.34
C LEU A 317 16.98 9.00 8.07
N VAL A 318 16.98 8.77 9.39
CA VAL A 318 15.77 8.75 10.23
C VAL A 318 15.09 10.12 10.30
N ALA A 319 15.88 11.20 10.30
CA ALA A 319 15.33 12.54 10.23
C ALA A 319 14.75 12.85 8.85
N GLN A 320 15.27 12.23 7.78
CA GLN A 320 14.86 12.52 6.41
C GLN A 320 13.64 11.70 5.95
N PHE A 321 13.65 10.40 6.21
CA PHE A 321 12.70 9.44 5.67
C PHE A 321 11.87 8.81 6.79
N SER A 322 10.63 8.45 6.47
CA SER A 322 9.75 7.70 7.38
C SER A 322 9.37 6.39 6.72
N LEU A 323 10.32 5.46 6.68
CA LEU A 323 10.19 4.23 5.90
C LEU A 323 9.56 3.09 6.72
N PRO A 324 8.72 2.24 6.10
CA PRO A 324 8.27 0.98 6.68
C PRO A 324 9.44 0.03 6.97
N ALA A 325 9.22 -0.93 7.88
CA ALA A 325 10.25 -1.89 8.29
C ALA A 325 10.79 -2.74 7.12
N HIS A 326 9.89 -3.26 6.27
CA HIS A 326 10.26 -4.08 5.11
C HIS A 326 11.17 -3.31 4.13
N VAL A 327 10.89 -2.03 3.88
CA VAL A 327 11.71 -1.16 3.01
C VAL A 327 13.12 -0.99 3.57
N ILE A 328 13.26 -0.79 4.89
CA ILE A 328 14.57 -0.67 5.55
C ILE A 328 15.35 -1.99 5.43
N ARG A 329 14.69 -3.14 5.64
CA ARG A 329 15.30 -4.48 5.51
C ARG A 329 15.74 -4.77 4.08
N ASP A 330 14.92 -4.41 3.09
CA ASP A 330 15.25 -4.59 1.68
C ASP A 330 16.40 -3.69 1.23
N ALA A 331 16.40 -2.43 1.69
CA ALA A 331 17.52 -1.51 1.47
C ALA A 331 18.82 -2.05 2.09
N GLY A 332 18.76 -2.54 3.32
CA GLY A 332 19.89 -3.19 4.00
C GLY A 332 20.40 -4.41 3.23
N ARG A 333 19.50 -5.26 2.74
CA ARG A 333 19.83 -6.43 1.91
C ARG A 333 20.51 -6.03 0.59
N ALA A 334 20.02 -5.00 -0.08
CA ALA A 334 20.59 -4.49 -1.32
C ALA A 334 22.02 -3.94 -1.10
N VAL A 335 22.26 -3.24 0.00
CA VAL A 335 23.61 -2.78 0.39
C VAL A 335 24.55 -3.98 0.61
N ARG A 336 24.09 -5.05 1.27
CA ARG A 336 24.91 -6.24 1.52
C ARG A 336 25.35 -6.99 0.26
N GLN A 337 24.56 -6.94 -0.81
CA GLN A 337 24.83 -7.69 -2.05
C GLN A 337 25.93 -7.05 -2.92
N GLU A 338 26.27 -5.78 -2.73
CA GLU A 338 27.30 -5.07 -3.51
C GLU A 338 28.37 -4.41 -2.63
N PRO A 339 29.45 -5.14 -2.27
CA PRO A 339 30.52 -4.65 -1.42
C PRO A 339 31.32 -3.49 -2.05
N GLY A 340 31.60 -2.44 -1.28
CA GLY A 340 32.47 -1.32 -1.69
C GLY A 340 31.77 -0.03 -2.12
N ALA A 341 30.43 -0.02 -2.16
CA ALA A 341 29.67 1.21 -2.37
C ALA A 341 29.51 2.03 -1.07
N ASP A 342 29.37 3.35 -1.21
CA ASP A 342 29.00 4.25 -0.11
C ASP A 342 27.62 3.85 0.44
N VAL A 343 27.65 3.24 1.63
CA VAL A 343 26.48 2.66 2.31
C VAL A 343 25.44 3.75 2.60
N SER A 344 25.88 4.91 3.09
CA SER A 344 25.02 6.04 3.43
C SER A 344 24.31 6.57 2.20
N ARG A 345 25.03 6.71 1.08
CA ARG A 345 24.44 7.13 -0.20
C ARG A 345 23.43 6.12 -0.74
N ARG A 346 23.68 4.82 -0.60
CA ARG A 346 22.73 3.78 -1.05
C ARG A 346 21.49 3.69 -0.18
N ALA A 347 21.63 3.77 1.14
CA ALA A 347 20.50 3.85 2.05
C ALA A 347 19.62 5.07 1.72
N TRP A 348 20.25 6.22 1.41
CA TRP A 348 19.55 7.40 0.92
C TRP A 348 18.83 7.16 -0.41
N GLN A 349 19.50 6.51 -1.39
CA GLN A 349 18.89 6.17 -2.68
C GLN A 349 17.72 5.18 -2.55
N ALA A 350 17.78 4.26 -1.61
CA ALA A 350 16.67 3.35 -1.33
C ALA A 350 15.45 4.11 -0.75
N GLY A 351 15.69 5.07 0.16
CA GLY A 351 14.65 5.98 0.64
C GLY A 351 14.01 6.79 -0.49
N LEU A 352 14.81 7.30 -1.43
CA LEU A 352 14.32 7.98 -2.63
C LEU A 352 13.54 7.03 -3.57
N ALA A 353 14.00 5.79 -3.76
CA ALA A 353 13.33 4.80 -4.60
C ALA A 353 11.93 4.47 -4.09
N GLU A 354 11.76 4.33 -2.77
CA GLU A 354 10.45 4.18 -2.13
C GLU A 354 9.54 5.38 -2.39
N ALA A 355 10.08 6.61 -2.27
CA ALA A 355 9.36 7.83 -2.60
C ALA A 355 8.81 7.82 -4.03
N ARG A 356 9.65 7.38 -4.97
CA ARG A 356 9.36 7.37 -6.41
C ARG A 356 8.24 6.40 -6.75
N MET A 357 8.24 5.19 -6.18
CA MET A 357 7.25 4.16 -6.51
C MET A 357 5.80 4.61 -6.29
N VAL A 358 5.56 5.43 -5.26
CA VAL A 358 4.20 5.89 -4.94
C VAL A 358 3.87 7.24 -5.58
N LEU A 359 4.85 8.14 -5.72
CA LEU A 359 4.62 9.50 -6.22
C LEU A 359 4.67 9.63 -7.75
N ASP A 360 5.33 8.72 -8.47
CA ASP A 360 5.39 8.76 -9.94
C ASP A 360 3.97 8.63 -10.57
N ASP A 361 3.05 7.93 -9.91
CA ASP A 361 1.65 7.79 -10.34
C ASP A 361 0.79 9.03 -10.03
N LEU A 362 1.27 9.93 -9.16
CA LEU A 362 0.48 11.03 -8.58
C LEU A 362 0.96 12.43 -9.00
N GLY A 363 2.11 12.55 -9.67
CA GLY A 363 2.66 13.85 -10.07
C GLY A 363 3.81 13.76 -11.07
N ASN A 364 4.22 14.91 -11.58
CA ASN A 364 5.34 14.98 -12.52
C ASN A 364 6.65 15.11 -11.76
N ARG A 365 7.46 14.05 -11.78
CA ARG A 365 8.80 14.07 -11.20
C ARG A 365 9.76 14.88 -12.06
N ILE A 366 10.48 15.79 -11.42
CA ILE A 366 11.64 16.49 -11.97
C ILE A 366 12.85 16.05 -11.16
N GLU A 367 13.78 15.35 -11.83
CA GLU A 367 15.11 15.11 -11.28
C GLU A 367 15.89 16.43 -11.29
N PRO A 368 16.31 16.96 -10.13
CA PRO A 368 16.99 18.24 -10.09
C PRO A 368 18.32 18.18 -10.85
N ARG A 369 18.42 18.99 -11.91
CA ARG A 369 19.67 19.21 -12.64
C ARG A 369 20.13 20.65 -12.52
N ALA A 370 19.20 21.56 -12.23
CA ALA A 370 19.49 22.96 -12.02
C ALA A 370 20.40 23.18 -10.80
N THR A 371 21.45 23.97 -11.00
CA THR A 371 22.38 24.38 -9.95
C THR A 371 22.08 25.79 -9.44
N ARG A 372 22.62 26.14 -8.26
CA ARG A 372 22.56 27.52 -7.74
C ARG A 372 23.04 28.57 -8.73
N ASP A 373 24.01 28.18 -9.56
CA ASP A 373 24.63 29.05 -10.56
C ASP A 373 23.75 29.25 -11.79
N GLU A 374 22.61 28.58 -11.92
CA GLU A 374 21.64 28.85 -12.99
C GLU A 374 20.55 29.82 -12.54
N LEU A 375 20.33 29.96 -11.22
CA LEU A 375 19.31 30.83 -10.66
C LEU A 375 19.84 32.24 -10.40
N VAL A 376 19.39 33.20 -11.22
CA VAL A 376 19.71 34.62 -11.04
C VAL A 376 18.58 35.30 -10.25
N LEU A 377 18.87 35.64 -8.99
CA LEU A 377 17.97 36.39 -8.11
C LEU A 377 18.72 37.46 -7.32
N PRO A 378 18.04 38.53 -6.86
CA PRO A 378 18.66 39.51 -5.99
C PRO A 378 19.11 38.88 -4.67
N ALA A 379 20.10 39.51 -4.02
CA ALA A 379 20.77 38.95 -2.85
C ALA A 379 19.82 38.61 -1.69
N GLN A 380 18.77 39.42 -1.49
CA GLN A 380 17.77 39.20 -0.46
C GLN A 380 17.02 37.87 -0.67
N GLN A 381 16.49 37.63 -1.87
CA GLN A 381 15.75 36.41 -2.20
C GLN A 381 16.65 35.18 -2.10
N ARG A 382 17.92 35.27 -2.55
CA ARG A 382 18.90 34.18 -2.39
C ARG A 382 19.15 33.83 -0.92
N GLY A 383 19.18 34.83 -0.04
CA GLY A 383 19.29 34.62 1.40
C GLY A 383 18.12 33.81 1.97
N VAL A 384 16.89 34.14 1.58
CA VAL A 384 15.69 33.40 2.02
C VAL A 384 15.68 31.97 1.48
N LEU A 385 16.10 31.74 0.23
CA LEU A 385 16.24 30.37 -0.31
C LEU A 385 17.25 29.54 0.49
N ALA A 386 18.40 30.14 0.85
CA ALA A 386 19.40 29.48 1.69
C ALA A 386 18.86 29.19 3.11
N GLU A 387 18.03 30.07 3.67
CA GLU A 387 17.36 29.87 4.95
C GLU A 387 16.37 28.70 4.92
N ILE A 388 15.62 28.55 3.82
CA ILE A 388 14.73 27.39 3.60
C ILE A 388 15.54 26.09 3.59
N VAL A 389 16.63 26.03 2.81
CA VAL A 389 17.50 24.85 2.74
C VAL A 389 18.08 24.52 4.12
N ALA A 390 18.54 25.53 4.85
CA ALA A 390 19.08 25.34 6.20
C ALA A 390 18.02 24.79 7.18
N HIS A 391 16.78 25.30 7.12
CA HIS A 391 15.67 24.82 7.95
C HIS A 391 15.36 23.34 7.71
N VAL A 392 15.33 22.90 6.46
CA VAL A 392 15.06 21.49 6.12
C VAL A 392 16.22 20.61 6.59
N ARG A 393 17.47 20.99 6.31
CA ARG A 393 18.66 20.22 6.71
C ARG A 393 18.81 20.07 8.23
N GLN A 394 18.50 21.11 9.00
CA GLN A 394 18.71 21.14 10.45
C GLN A 394 17.49 20.66 11.25
N ARG A 395 16.44 20.16 10.58
CA ARG A 395 15.19 19.78 11.24
C ARG A 395 15.37 18.67 12.29
N GLY A 396 16.19 17.65 12.00
CA GLY A 396 16.45 16.54 12.93
C GLY A 396 17.12 17.04 14.21
N THR A 397 18.10 17.93 14.07
CA THR A 397 18.77 18.56 15.21
C THR A 397 17.82 19.43 16.03
N VAL A 398 17.07 20.34 15.40
CA VAL A 398 16.22 21.28 16.15
C VAL A 398 14.99 20.60 16.76
N TYR A 399 14.28 19.78 15.99
CA TYR A 399 13.02 19.19 16.46
C TYR A 399 13.24 17.99 17.38
N GLN A 400 14.17 17.10 17.05
CA GLN A 400 14.40 15.87 17.81
C GLN A 400 15.49 16.08 18.86
N GLN A 401 16.74 16.41 18.45
CA GLN A 401 17.87 16.49 19.39
C GLN A 401 17.71 17.62 20.42
N TRP A 402 17.22 18.79 20.01
CA TRP A 402 16.95 19.91 20.91
C TRP A 402 15.52 19.88 21.48
N GLY A 403 14.68 18.94 21.03
CA GLY A 403 13.36 18.67 21.61
C GLY A 403 12.26 19.71 21.33
N PHE A 404 12.43 20.58 20.33
CA PHE A 404 11.42 21.60 20.01
C PHE A 404 10.06 21.02 19.58
N GLU A 405 10.03 19.77 19.10
CA GLU A 405 8.77 19.09 18.74
C GLU A 405 7.83 18.89 19.94
N SER A 406 8.37 18.74 21.15
CA SER A 406 7.57 18.58 22.38
C SER A 406 6.78 19.86 22.74
N VAL A 407 7.30 21.01 22.33
CA VAL A 407 6.70 22.33 22.58
C VAL A 407 5.80 22.73 21.41
N LEU A 408 6.26 22.51 20.18
CA LEU A 408 5.56 22.85 18.94
C LEU A 408 4.64 21.69 18.55
N ARG A 409 3.41 21.68 19.09
CA ARG A 409 2.40 20.63 18.81
C ARG A 409 1.95 20.53 17.34
N ARG A 410 2.24 21.54 16.50
CA ARG A 410 1.88 21.64 15.06
C ARG A 410 2.87 22.53 14.32
N GLY A 411 2.93 22.42 12.98
CA GLY A 411 3.73 23.32 12.13
C GLY A 411 5.21 22.95 12.04
N LEU A 412 5.52 21.65 12.13
CA LEU A 412 6.88 21.14 11.96
C LEU A 412 7.31 21.09 10.48
N GLY A 413 6.36 21.27 9.55
CA GLY A 413 6.61 21.37 8.13
C GLY A 413 7.25 22.69 7.70
N VAL A 414 7.97 22.64 6.58
CA VAL A 414 8.48 23.84 5.92
C VAL A 414 7.58 24.19 4.76
N THR A 415 6.80 25.26 4.91
CA THR A 415 5.92 25.79 3.86
C THR A 415 6.50 27.06 3.26
N ALA A 416 6.56 27.11 1.93
CA ALA A 416 7.03 28.28 1.20
C ALA A 416 6.04 28.71 0.11
N LEU A 417 5.92 30.02 -0.12
CA LEU A 417 5.15 30.60 -1.22
C LEU A 417 6.10 31.39 -2.13
N PHE A 418 6.17 30.99 -3.39
CA PHE A 418 6.93 31.65 -4.45
C PHE A 418 5.97 32.48 -5.30
N ALA A 419 6.07 33.80 -5.19
CA ALA A 419 5.17 34.73 -5.85
C ALA A 419 5.91 35.56 -6.90
N GLY A 420 5.39 35.63 -8.13
CA GLY A 420 5.99 36.49 -9.16
C GLY A 420 5.40 36.21 -10.52
N GLY A 421 5.71 37.05 -11.52
CA GLY A 421 5.19 36.89 -12.88
C GLY A 421 5.55 35.53 -13.51
N SER A 422 4.86 35.17 -14.60
CA SER A 422 5.22 33.98 -15.37
C SER A 422 6.66 34.09 -15.88
N GLY A 423 7.42 32.98 -15.83
CA GLY A 423 8.79 32.92 -16.32
C GLY A 423 9.86 33.61 -15.46
N THR A 424 9.57 34.01 -14.22
CA THR A 424 10.57 34.62 -13.30
C THR A 424 11.45 33.60 -12.56
N GLY A 425 11.30 32.29 -12.81
CA GLY A 425 12.16 31.26 -12.24
C GLY A 425 11.65 30.60 -10.95
N LYS A 426 10.34 30.66 -10.65
CA LYS A 426 9.74 30.01 -9.46
C LYS A 426 10.00 28.49 -9.42
N THR A 427 9.64 27.78 -10.49
CA THR A 427 9.86 26.33 -10.62
C THR A 427 11.35 25.99 -10.62
N LEU A 428 12.18 26.79 -11.30
CA LEU A 428 13.64 26.64 -11.30
C LEU A 428 14.22 26.77 -9.88
N ALA A 429 13.73 27.70 -9.07
CA ALA A 429 14.18 27.85 -7.69
C ALA A 429 13.79 26.66 -6.81
N ALA A 430 12.60 26.08 -7.02
CA ALA A 430 12.20 24.85 -6.33
C ALA A 430 13.09 23.67 -6.72
N GLU A 431 13.45 23.57 -8.00
CA GLU A 431 14.39 22.55 -8.51
C GLU A 431 15.78 22.71 -7.88
N VAL A 432 16.32 23.93 -7.82
CA VAL A 432 17.61 24.21 -7.17
C VAL A 432 17.59 23.82 -5.68
N ILE A 433 16.51 24.14 -4.96
CA ILE A 433 16.36 23.74 -3.54
C ILE A 433 16.35 22.21 -3.42
N ALA A 434 15.58 21.51 -4.26
CA ALA A 434 15.52 20.05 -4.24
C ALA A 434 16.91 19.42 -4.52
N GLY A 435 17.64 19.95 -5.49
CA GLY A 435 19.02 19.54 -5.80
C GLY A 435 20.00 19.77 -4.65
N GLU A 436 19.90 20.91 -3.95
CA GLU A 436 20.69 21.16 -2.75
C GLU A 436 20.36 20.22 -1.59
N LEU A 437 19.10 19.80 -1.48
CA LEU A 437 18.65 18.85 -0.45
C LEU A 437 18.93 17.39 -0.84
N GLY A 438 19.32 17.11 -2.09
CA GLY A 438 19.49 15.74 -2.58
C GLY A 438 18.18 14.96 -2.64
N LEU A 439 17.06 15.66 -2.88
CA LEU A 439 15.70 15.10 -2.96
C LEU A 439 15.12 15.30 -4.35
N ASP A 440 14.15 14.48 -4.73
CA ASP A 440 13.40 14.70 -5.97
C ASP A 440 12.36 15.82 -5.80
N LEU A 441 12.09 16.55 -6.89
CA LEU A 441 11.03 17.55 -6.97
C LEU A 441 9.80 16.92 -7.63
N PHE A 442 8.65 16.95 -6.95
CA PHE A 442 7.38 16.52 -7.53
C PHE A 442 6.47 17.72 -7.75
N VAL A 443 6.12 17.95 -9.02
CA VAL A 443 5.18 18.99 -9.41
C VAL A 443 3.77 18.41 -9.41
N ILE A 444 2.94 18.94 -8.53
CA ILE A 444 1.55 18.57 -8.34
C ILE A 444 0.70 19.67 -8.98
N ASP A 445 0.01 19.30 -10.05
CA ASP A 445 -0.96 20.18 -10.70
C ASP A 445 -2.28 20.16 -9.92
N LEU A 446 -2.53 21.24 -9.18
CA LEU A 446 -3.75 21.37 -8.37
C LEU A 446 -5.03 21.33 -9.23
N SER A 447 -4.97 21.72 -10.51
CA SER A 447 -6.12 21.66 -11.40
C SER A 447 -6.53 20.23 -11.78
N GLN A 448 -5.57 19.28 -11.75
CA GLN A 448 -5.81 17.85 -12.00
C GLN A 448 -6.30 17.13 -10.73
N VAL A 449 -5.88 17.59 -9.55
CA VAL A 449 -6.24 16.99 -8.28
C VAL A 449 -7.67 17.36 -7.84
N VAL A 450 -8.16 18.53 -8.25
CA VAL A 450 -9.50 19.05 -7.94
C VAL A 450 -10.50 18.47 -8.93
N SER A 451 -11.07 17.30 -8.62
CA SER A 451 -12.06 16.63 -9.47
C SER A 451 -13.46 17.24 -9.27
N LYS A 452 -14.38 16.97 -10.21
CA LYS A 452 -15.81 17.36 -10.08
C LYS A 452 -16.55 16.59 -8.97
N TYR A 453 -15.91 15.60 -8.34
CA TYR A 453 -16.52 14.71 -7.36
C TYR A 453 -16.01 14.99 -5.94
N ILE A 454 -16.93 15.39 -5.06
CA ILE A 454 -16.65 15.77 -3.67
C ILE A 454 -16.04 14.56 -2.92
N GLY A 455 -14.88 14.78 -2.29
CA GLY A 455 -14.17 13.79 -1.45
C GLY A 455 -13.03 13.04 -2.16
N GLU A 456 -13.03 12.99 -3.49
CA GLU A 456 -11.94 12.39 -4.26
C GLU A 456 -10.67 13.26 -4.23
N THR A 457 -10.83 14.58 -4.28
CA THR A 457 -9.75 15.58 -4.10
C THR A 457 -9.01 15.37 -2.77
N GLU A 458 -9.74 15.19 -1.66
CA GLU A 458 -9.12 14.95 -0.33
C GLU A 458 -8.37 13.62 -0.29
N LYS A 459 -8.91 12.57 -0.90
CA LYS A 459 -8.26 11.26 -1.01
C LYS A 459 -6.96 11.36 -1.82
N ASN A 460 -6.98 12.07 -2.94
CA ASN A 460 -5.79 12.26 -3.78
C ASN A 460 -4.73 13.11 -3.08
N LEU A 461 -5.10 14.23 -2.47
CA LEU A 461 -4.18 15.03 -1.65
C LEU A 461 -3.61 14.21 -0.48
N ARG A 462 -4.43 13.39 0.17
CA ARG A 462 -3.97 12.49 1.22
C ARG A 462 -2.89 11.55 0.73
N ARG A 463 -3.12 10.88 -0.40
CA ARG A 463 -2.17 9.97 -1.02
C ARG A 463 -0.85 10.67 -1.37
N VAL A 464 -0.90 11.87 -1.96
CA VAL A 464 0.30 12.66 -2.30
C VAL A 464 1.15 12.95 -1.06
N PHE A 465 0.55 13.49 0.01
CA PHE A 465 1.31 13.83 1.20
C PHE A 465 1.76 12.59 1.99
N ASP A 466 0.95 11.53 2.07
CA ASP A 466 1.32 10.28 2.76
C ASP A 466 2.48 9.56 2.03
N ALA A 467 2.53 9.66 0.70
CA ALA A 467 3.64 9.15 -0.10
C ALA A 467 4.91 9.99 0.07
N ALA A 468 4.77 11.32 0.04
CA ALA A 468 5.88 12.24 0.24
C ALA A 468 6.49 12.16 1.64
N GLU A 469 5.67 11.90 2.67
CA GLU A 469 6.13 11.75 4.06
C GLU A 469 7.00 10.50 4.23
N ARG A 470 6.68 9.41 3.51
CA ARG A 470 7.47 8.17 3.54
C ARG A 470 8.85 8.36 2.94
N GLY A 471 8.88 8.84 1.70
CA GLY A 471 10.09 8.85 0.89
C GLY A 471 10.86 10.19 0.84
N GLY A 472 10.40 11.22 1.54
CA GLY A 472 11.10 12.50 1.67
C GLY A 472 11.24 13.23 0.33
N ALA A 473 10.22 14.00 -0.08
CA ALA A 473 10.21 14.72 -1.36
C ALA A 473 10.06 16.25 -1.19
N VAL A 474 10.47 17.03 -2.19
CA VAL A 474 10.03 18.43 -2.30
C VAL A 474 8.75 18.46 -3.12
N LEU A 475 7.66 18.92 -2.52
CA LEU A 475 6.37 19.06 -3.20
C LEU A 475 6.22 20.48 -3.75
N LEU A 476 5.98 20.62 -5.04
CA LEU A 476 5.67 21.88 -5.69
C LEU A 476 4.22 21.87 -6.17
N PHE A 477 3.39 22.69 -5.54
CA PHE A 477 2.02 22.95 -5.95
C PHE A 477 2.01 24.18 -6.87
N ASP A 478 1.82 23.95 -8.17
CA ASP A 478 1.80 25.04 -9.15
C ASP A 478 0.41 25.71 -9.21
N GLU A 479 0.37 26.98 -9.62
CA GLU A 479 -0.86 27.76 -9.85
C GLU A 479 -1.83 27.85 -8.66
N ALA A 480 -1.30 28.13 -7.46
CA ALA A 480 -2.12 28.27 -6.25
C ALA A 480 -3.24 29.33 -6.40
N ASP A 481 -3.08 30.35 -7.24
CA ASP A 481 -4.14 31.35 -7.49
C ASP A 481 -5.44 30.75 -8.04
N ALA A 482 -5.41 29.60 -8.72
CA ALA A 482 -6.61 28.90 -9.18
C ALA A 482 -7.50 28.41 -8.01
N LEU A 483 -6.88 28.01 -6.90
CA LEU A 483 -7.58 27.56 -5.70
C LEU A 483 -7.87 28.69 -4.70
N PHE A 484 -6.92 29.61 -4.55
CA PHE A 484 -6.83 30.55 -3.42
C PHE A 484 -7.17 32.01 -3.78
N GLY A 485 -7.61 32.30 -5.01
CA GLY A 485 -8.00 33.66 -5.41
C GLY A 485 -9.14 34.24 -4.54
N LYS A 486 -9.10 35.55 -4.26
CA LYS A 486 -10.13 36.32 -3.53
C LYS A 486 -11.51 35.98 -4.08
N ARG A 487 -12.26 35.15 -3.37
CA ARG A 487 -13.63 34.82 -3.76
C ARG A 487 -14.55 35.95 -3.36
N SER A 488 -15.36 36.38 -4.32
CA SER A 488 -16.57 37.16 -4.12
C SER A 488 -17.47 36.49 -3.08
N GLU A 489 -18.23 37.30 -2.33
CA GLU A 489 -19.19 36.86 -1.31
C GLU A 489 -19.99 35.62 -1.76
N VAL A 490 -19.98 34.61 -0.89
CA VAL A 490 -20.64 33.30 -1.03
C VAL A 490 -22.07 33.47 -1.56
N LYS A 491 -22.33 33.00 -2.78
CA LYS A 491 -23.70 32.90 -3.32
C LYS A 491 -24.16 31.48 -3.59
N ASP A 492 -23.26 30.50 -3.66
CA ASP A 492 -23.64 29.13 -4.02
C ASP A 492 -23.08 28.03 -3.12
N SER A 493 -23.74 26.88 -3.14
CA SER A 493 -23.37 25.68 -2.38
C SER A 493 -22.02 25.10 -2.80
N HIS A 494 -21.63 25.25 -4.07
CA HIS A 494 -20.31 24.86 -4.60
C HIS A 494 -19.13 25.64 -3.98
N ASP A 495 -19.31 26.91 -3.62
CA ASP A 495 -18.24 27.75 -3.07
C ASP A 495 -17.78 27.30 -1.67
N ARG A 496 -18.69 26.68 -0.90
CA ARG A 496 -18.37 26.14 0.44
C ARG A 496 -17.45 24.92 0.38
N TYR A 497 -17.62 24.05 -0.61
CA TYR A 497 -16.83 22.82 -0.73
C TYR A 497 -15.38 23.09 -1.12
N ALA A 498 -15.16 24.01 -2.05
CA ALA A 498 -13.80 24.38 -2.43
C ALA A 498 -13.03 25.13 -1.32
N ASN A 499 -13.71 25.73 -0.33
CA ASN A 499 -13.07 26.27 0.89
C ASN A 499 -12.63 25.16 1.87
N LEU A 500 -13.35 24.04 1.92
CA LEU A 500 -13.01 22.88 2.75
C LEU A 500 -11.74 22.20 2.21
N GLU A 501 -11.66 22.01 0.89
CA GLU A 501 -10.50 21.41 0.20
C GLU A 501 -9.22 22.25 0.39
N VAL A 502 -9.33 23.58 0.27
CA VAL A 502 -8.23 24.52 0.55
C VAL A 502 -7.76 24.43 2.01
N SER A 503 -8.70 24.32 2.96
CA SER A 503 -8.38 24.18 4.38
C SER A 503 -7.68 22.85 4.68
N TYR A 504 -8.09 21.77 3.99
CA TYR A 504 -7.45 20.47 4.06
C TYR A 504 -6.02 20.51 3.52
N LEU A 505 -5.81 21.06 2.32
CA LEU A 505 -4.48 21.23 1.72
C LEU A 505 -3.52 21.96 2.67
N LEU A 506 -3.96 23.10 3.22
CA LEU A 506 -3.16 23.86 4.18
C LEU A 506 -2.81 23.07 5.45
N MET A 507 -3.81 22.38 6.02
CA MET A 507 -3.59 21.53 7.19
C MET A 507 -2.57 20.44 6.89
N ARG A 508 -2.65 19.81 5.71
CA ARG A 508 -1.71 18.79 5.26
C ARG A 508 -0.31 19.36 5.02
N MET A 509 -0.19 20.53 4.42
CA MET A 509 1.11 21.22 4.23
C MET A 509 1.79 21.57 5.56
N GLU A 510 1.03 21.98 6.58
CA GLU A 510 1.58 22.27 7.91
C GLU A 510 2.00 21.01 8.68
N ALA A 511 1.33 19.89 8.42
CA ALA A 511 1.63 18.60 9.02
C ALA A 511 2.79 17.86 8.32
N TYR A 512 2.96 18.08 7.01
CA TYR A 512 4.00 17.46 6.21
C TYR A 512 5.39 17.88 6.70
N ARG A 513 6.23 16.92 7.14
CA ARG A 513 7.55 17.24 7.72
C ARG A 513 8.59 17.66 6.67
N GLY A 514 8.30 17.46 5.39
CA GLY A 514 9.14 17.90 4.27
C GLY A 514 8.94 19.37 3.87
N LEU A 515 9.42 19.69 2.66
CA LEU A 515 9.27 21.00 2.05
C LEU A 515 8.10 20.99 1.07
N ALA A 516 7.09 21.82 1.34
CA ALA A 516 6.00 22.07 0.42
C ALA A 516 6.03 23.52 -0.07
N VAL A 517 6.16 23.68 -1.38
CA VAL A 517 6.28 24.97 -2.08
C VAL A 517 5.00 25.21 -2.87
N LEU A 518 4.40 26.37 -2.70
CA LEU A 518 3.33 26.87 -3.54
C LEU A 518 3.88 27.91 -4.50
N THR A 519 3.46 27.92 -5.75
CA THR A 519 3.72 29.03 -6.66
C THR A 519 2.44 29.83 -6.93
N THR A 520 2.59 31.11 -7.18
CA THR A 520 1.48 31.93 -7.68
C THR A 520 1.98 33.06 -8.58
N ASN A 521 1.17 33.43 -9.56
CA ASN A 521 1.38 34.63 -10.35
C ASN A 521 0.75 35.87 -9.71
N MET A 522 -0.21 35.70 -8.79
CA MET A 522 -1.07 36.76 -8.27
C MET A 522 -1.10 36.83 -6.74
N LYS A 523 0.02 37.14 -6.10
CA LYS A 523 0.10 37.28 -4.62
C LYS A 523 -1.00 38.15 -3.99
N LYS A 524 -1.38 39.25 -4.65
CA LYS A 524 -2.42 40.19 -4.17
C LYS A 524 -3.83 39.59 -4.14
N ALA A 525 -4.04 38.49 -4.88
CA ALA A 525 -5.29 37.77 -4.92
C ALA A 525 -5.41 36.73 -3.80
N LEU A 526 -4.33 36.44 -3.05
CA LEU A 526 -4.38 35.50 -1.93
C LEU A 526 -4.97 36.14 -0.68
N ASP A 527 -5.67 35.33 0.13
CA ASP A 527 -6.19 35.73 1.44
C ASP A 527 -5.06 36.04 2.44
N PRO A 528 -5.07 37.19 3.14
CA PRO A 528 -4.14 37.44 4.24
C PRO A 528 -4.09 36.35 5.33
N ALA A 529 -5.21 35.66 5.60
CA ALA A 529 -5.25 34.56 6.56
C ALA A 529 -4.43 33.35 6.09
N PHE A 530 -4.41 33.10 4.78
CA PHE A 530 -3.58 32.07 4.15
C PHE A 530 -2.09 32.40 4.30
N LEU A 531 -1.70 33.64 4.00
CA LEU A 531 -0.30 34.07 4.09
C LEU A 531 0.29 33.93 5.50
N ARG A 532 -0.53 34.03 6.55
CA ARG A 532 -0.08 33.84 7.95
C ARG A 532 0.31 32.41 8.29
N ARG A 533 -0.17 31.42 7.51
CA ARG A 533 0.12 29.99 7.69
C ARG A 533 1.35 29.55 6.89
N ILE A 534 1.82 30.37 5.96
CA ILE A 534 3.02 30.11 5.18
C ILE A 534 4.25 30.64 5.93
N ARG A 535 5.25 29.78 6.14
CA ARG A 535 6.45 30.15 6.89
C ARG A 535 7.37 31.08 6.11
N PHE A 536 7.59 30.80 4.82
CA PHE A 536 8.46 31.59 3.95
C PHE A 536 7.69 32.16 2.76
N VAL A 537 7.76 33.47 2.54
CA VAL A 537 7.17 34.11 1.36
C VAL A 537 8.27 34.81 0.58
N ILE A 538 8.46 34.38 -0.66
CA ILE A 538 9.51 34.89 -1.54
C ILE A 538 8.85 35.54 -2.75
N ASP A 539 9.13 36.84 -2.94
CA ASP A 539 8.76 37.56 -4.13
C ASP A 539 9.88 37.42 -5.18
N PHE A 540 9.53 36.92 -6.34
CA PHE A 540 10.35 36.79 -7.55
C PHE A 540 10.09 38.01 -8.43
N PRO A 541 10.87 39.09 -8.27
CA PRO A 541 10.66 40.32 -9.03
C PRO A 541 10.95 40.07 -10.52
N PHE A 542 10.41 40.96 -11.35
CA PHE A 542 10.83 41.01 -12.74
C PHE A 542 12.33 41.38 -12.80
N PRO A 543 13.17 40.65 -13.57
CA PRO A 543 14.61 40.85 -13.55
C PRO A 543 14.98 42.22 -14.10
N GLY A 544 15.91 42.92 -13.44
CA GLY A 544 16.48 44.18 -13.93
C GLY A 544 17.48 43.95 -15.06
N ALA A 545 18.05 45.04 -15.60
CA ALA A 545 18.98 44.93 -16.73
C ALA A 545 20.24 44.11 -16.38
N THR A 546 20.79 44.31 -15.18
CA THR A 546 21.96 43.55 -14.72
C THR A 546 21.65 42.06 -14.59
N GLU A 547 20.50 41.71 -14.01
CA GLU A 547 20.06 40.32 -13.88
C GLU A 547 19.78 39.70 -15.26
N ARG A 548 19.13 40.42 -16.18
CA ARG A 548 18.89 39.94 -17.55
C ARG A 548 20.18 39.67 -18.31
N ALA A 549 21.20 40.53 -18.17
CA ALA A 549 22.52 40.31 -18.78
C ALA A 549 23.19 39.03 -18.26
N GLU A 550 23.02 38.74 -16.96
CA GLU A 550 23.49 37.50 -16.34
C GLU A 550 22.74 36.28 -16.86
N ILE A 551 21.40 36.37 -16.95
CA ILE A 551 20.56 35.29 -17.49
C ILE A 551 20.97 34.98 -18.93
N TRP A 552 21.18 36.00 -19.79
CA TRP A 552 21.64 35.82 -21.16
C TRP A 552 22.97 35.06 -21.24
N ARG A 553 23.93 35.41 -20.37
CA ARG A 553 25.24 34.73 -20.32
C ARG A 553 25.14 33.27 -19.93
N ARG A 554 24.19 32.91 -19.06
CA ARG A 554 24.00 31.53 -18.58
C ARG A 554 23.15 30.67 -19.53
N VAL A 555 22.19 31.29 -20.21
CA VAL A 555 21.26 30.59 -21.11
C VAL A 555 21.95 30.13 -22.39
N ILE A 556 22.99 30.83 -22.85
CA ILE A 556 23.74 30.48 -24.06
C ILE A 556 24.92 29.60 -23.65
N PRO A 557 24.95 28.30 -24.02
CA PRO A 557 26.06 27.43 -23.65
C PRO A 557 27.38 27.86 -24.27
N ASP A 558 28.50 27.65 -23.57
CA ASP A 558 29.86 27.99 -24.04
C ASP A 558 30.24 27.33 -25.37
N ARG A 559 29.62 26.18 -25.69
CA ARG A 559 29.84 25.45 -26.95
C ARG A 559 29.10 26.06 -28.15
N THR A 560 28.26 27.07 -27.93
CA THR A 560 27.48 27.71 -28.99
C THR A 560 28.41 28.57 -29.85
N PRO A 561 28.49 28.36 -31.18
CA PRO A 561 29.27 29.24 -32.03
C PRO A 561 28.56 30.59 -32.08
N ALA A 562 29.08 31.57 -31.35
CA ALA A 562 28.47 32.90 -31.20
C ALA A 562 29.44 34.00 -31.60
N GLU A 563 28.97 34.96 -32.39
CA GLU A 563 29.74 36.09 -32.92
C GLU A 563 29.02 37.40 -32.67
N GLY A 564 29.70 38.37 -32.07
CA GLY A 564 29.19 39.74 -31.94
C GLY A 564 27.95 39.88 -31.03
N LEU A 565 27.73 38.95 -30.09
CA LEU A 565 26.67 39.08 -29.09
C LEU A 565 27.05 40.08 -28.00
N ASP A 566 26.25 41.12 -27.84
CA ASP A 566 26.41 42.12 -26.78
C ASP A 566 25.37 41.88 -25.68
N MET A 567 25.80 41.26 -24.58
CA MET A 567 24.92 40.90 -23.46
C MET A 567 24.27 42.12 -22.79
N ALA A 568 24.93 43.28 -22.81
CA ALA A 568 24.39 44.51 -22.25
C ALA A 568 23.26 45.08 -23.13
N ARG A 569 23.36 44.91 -24.46
CA ARG A 569 22.27 45.22 -25.38
C ARG A 569 21.14 44.21 -25.28
N LEU A 570 21.44 42.91 -25.26
CA LEU A 570 20.43 41.86 -25.08
C LEU A 570 19.61 42.06 -23.79
N ALA A 571 20.25 42.57 -22.73
CA ALA A 571 19.59 42.90 -21.48
C ALA A 571 18.60 44.07 -21.56
N GLN A 572 18.59 44.87 -22.63
CA GLN A 572 17.58 45.91 -22.81
C GLN A 572 16.20 45.32 -23.10
N LEU A 573 16.12 44.10 -23.65
CA LEU A 573 14.85 43.39 -23.84
C LEU A 573 14.13 43.22 -22.50
N THR A 574 12.99 43.87 -22.33
CA THR A 574 12.21 43.83 -21.09
C THR A 574 11.33 42.59 -21.03
N VAL A 575 11.97 41.43 -20.89
CA VAL A 575 11.33 40.10 -20.80
C VAL A 575 11.79 39.32 -19.56
N ALA A 576 10.98 38.36 -19.12
CA ALA A 576 11.32 37.46 -18.01
C ALA A 576 12.34 36.40 -18.44
N GLY A 577 12.97 35.73 -17.47
CA GLY A 577 14.02 34.73 -17.72
C GLY A 577 13.56 33.56 -18.61
N GLY A 578 12.32 33.09 -18.43
CA GLY A 578 11.74 32.05 -19.29
C GLY A 578 11.66 32.47 -20.76
N SER A 579 11.24 33.71 -21.03
CA SER A 579 11.23 34.27 -22.39
C SER A 579 12.64 34.47 -22.94
N ILE A 580 13.62 34.88 -22.12
CA ILE A 580 15.04 34.96 -22.54
C ILE A 580 15.52 33.59 -23.05
N ARG A 581 15.22 32.52 -22.30
CA ARG A 581 15.55 31.15 -22.69
C ARG A 581 14.89 30.75 -24.02
N ASN A 582 13.61 31.05 -24.19
CA ASN A 582 12.89 30.76 -25.43
C ASN A 582 13.47 31.52 -26.64
N ILE A 583 13.82 32.80 -26.45
CA ILE A 583 14.42 33.63 -27.50
C ILE A 583 15.80 33.08 -27.86
N ALA A 584 16.66 32.80 -26.88
CA ALA A 584 18.00 32.25 -27.13
C ALA A 584 17.95 30.93 -27.90
N LEU A 585 17.07 30.01 -27.49
CA LEU A 585 16.91 28.72 -28.14
C LEU A 585 16.38 28.87 -29.58
N SER A 586 15.36 29.69 -29.77
CA SER A 586 14.81 29.96 -31.11
C SER A 586 15.85 30.61 -32.03
N ALA A 587 16.66 31.54 -31.50
CA ALA A 587 17.74 32.17 -32.23
C ALA A 587 18.85 31.19 -32.62
N ALA A 588 19.16 30.22 -31.74
CA ALA A 588 20.12 29.17 -32.04
C ALA A 588 19.62 28.24 -33.18
N PHE A 589 18.33 27.91 -33.21
CA PHE A 589 17.74 27.15 -34.32
C PHE A 589 17.81 27.91 -35.65
N LEU A 590 17.52 29.22 -35.65
CA LEU A 590 17.67 30.06 -36.84
C LEU A 590 19.13 30.10 -37.34
N ALA A 591 20.09 30.26 -36.43
CA ALA A 591 21.51 30.27 -36.79
C ALA A 591 21.96 28.91 -37.37
N ALA A 592 21.49 27.81 -36.78
CA ALA A 592 21.80 26.46 -37.22
C ALA A 592 21.21 26.12 -38.60
N ASP A 593 19.97 26.56 -38.88
CA ASP A 593 19.33 26.41 -40.19
C ASP A 593 20.10 27.15 -41.29
N GLU A 594 20.62 28.34 -40.97
CA GLU A 594 21.50 29.12 -41.86
C GLU A 594 22.96 28.60 -41.90
N GLN A 595 23.29 27.53 -41.16
CA GLN A 595 24.65 27.01 -41.00
C GLN A 595 25.68 28.08 -40.60
N SER A 596 25.29 29.00 -39.71
CA SER A 596 26.09 30.16 -39.31
C SER A 596 26.21 30.32 -37.80
N SER A 597 27.16 31.16 -37.36
CA SER A 597 27.31 31.53 -35.95
C SER A 597 26.10 32.34 -35.45
N LEU A 598 25.70 32.13 -34.19
CA LEU A 598 24.67 32.91 -33.51
C LEU A 598 25.08 34.38 -33.43
N ARG A 599 24.27 35.27 -34.01
CA ARG A 599 24.49 36.72 -34.12
C ARG A 599 23.26 37.49 -33.63
N MET A 600 23.42 38.78 -33.38
CA MET A 600 22.35 39.68 -32.92
C MET A 600 21.10 39.64 -33.82
N ARG A 601 21.26 39.50 -35.14
CA ARG A 601 20.13 39.38 -36.09
C ARG A 601 19.21 38.18 -35.83
N HIS A 602 19.77 37.03 -35.44
CA HIS A 602 18.98 35.83 -35.15
C HIS A 602 18.20 36.02 -33.84
N VAL A 603 18.85 36.64 -32.85
CA VAL A 603 18.20 36.99 -31.57
C VAL A 603 17.09 38.01 -31.79
N LEU A 604 17.29 39.01 -32.66
CA LEU A 604 16.26 39.99 -33.03
C LEU A 604 15.04 39.32 -33.68
N ALA A 605 15.26 38.40 -34.62
CA ALA A 605 14.19 37.66 -35.29
C ALA A 605 13.40 36.81 -34.28
N ALA A 606 14.10 36.07 -33.42
CA ALA A 606 13.48 35.29 -32.34
C ALA A 606 12.72 36.17 -31.33
N ALA A 607 13.30 37.31 -30.95
CA ALA A 607 12.68 38.26 -30.02
C ALA A 607 11.39 38.85 -30.60
N ARG A 608 11.32 39.15 -31.91
CA ARG A 608 10.09 39.60 -32.58
C ARG A 608 8.97 38.56 -32.44
N THR A 609 9.27 37.30 -32.68
CA THR A 609 8.30 36.20 -32.56
C THR A 609 7.84 36.02 -31.12
N GLU A 610 8.75 36.05 -30.14
CA GLU A 610 8.39 35.88 -28.73
C GLU A 610 7.58 37.08 -28.20
N TYR A 611 7.94 38.32 -28.58
CA TYR A 611 7.17 39.51 -28.21
C TYR A 611 5.75 39.47 -28.81
N ALA A 612 5.61 38.99 -30.05
CA ALA A 612 4.29 38.81 -30.67
C ALA A 612 3.43 37.80 -29.89
N LYS A 613 3.99 36.70 -29.39
CA LYS A 613 3.27 35.75 -28.51
C LYS A 613 2.84 36.39 -27.19
N LEU A 614 3.61 37.34 -26.68
CA LEU A 614 3.32 38.07 -25.45
C LEU A 614 2.38 39.27 -25.67
N ASP A 615 1.82 39.45 -26.88
CA ASP A 615 1.01 40.60 -27.28
C ASP A 615 1.72 41.96 -27.05
N ARG A 616 3.05 41.98 -27.17
CA ARG A 616 3.91 43.16 -27.00
C ARG A 616 4.64 43.49 -28.30
N LYS A 617 5.00 44.76 -28.47
CA LYS A 617 5.85 45.22 -29.57
C LYS A 617 7.22 45.62 -29.03
N LEU A 618 8.27 45.27 -29.77
CA LEU A 618 9.62 45.75 -29.50
C LEU A 618 9.67 47.26 -29.72
N THR A 619 10.26 47.98 -28.78
CA THR A 619 10.47 49.42 -28.91
C THR A 619 11.78 49.72 -29.61
N SER A 620 11.86 50.84 -30.33
CA SER A 620 13.07 51.24 -31.07
C SER A 620 14.31 51.37 -30.16
N GLY A 621 14.11 51.69 -28.88
CA GLY A 621 15.19 51.78 -27.89
C GLY A 621 15.73 50.42 -27.41
N GLU A 622 14.93 49.35 -27.47
CA GLU A 622 15.36 48.00 -27.07
C GLU A 622 16.26 47.33 -28.13
N VAL A 623 16.09 47.68 -29.41
CA VAL A 623 16.71 47.00 -30.56
C VAL A 623 17.60 47.90 -31.43
N ALA A 624 17.87 49.13 -30.98
CA ALA A 624 18.72 50.07 -31.71
C ALA A 624 20.14 49.49 -31.92
N GLY A 625 20.57 49.38 -33.18
CA GLY A 625 21.91 48.91 -33.54
C GLY A 625 22.11 47.39 -33.48
N TRP A 626 21.05 46.61 -33.69
CA TRP A 626 21.09 45.14 -33.77
C TRP A 626 21.16 44.59 -35.21
N GLU A 627 21.24 45.47 -36.22
CA GLU A 627 21.31 45.12 -37.65
C GLU A 627 22.62 44.41 -38.04
#